data_AF-A0A1Y6C3D4-F1
#
_entry.id   AF-A0A1Y6C3D4-F1
#
_cell.length_a   1.000
_cell.length_b   1.000
_cell.length_c   1.000
_cell.angle_alpha   90.00
_cell.angle_beta   90.00
_cell.angle_gamma   90.00
#
_symmetry.space_group_name_H-M   'P 1'
#
loop_
_entity.id
_entity.type
_entity.pdbx_description
1 polymer ?
#
loop_
_entity_poly.entity_id
_entity_poly.type
_entity_poly.pdbx_seq_one_letter_code
_entity_poly.pdbx_strand_id
1 'polypeptide(L)'
;MSERLFVLLQHLLPKLLITRLFGFVARQRAGALTQWMIRRFIARYDVNMAEAAARQPGAYASFNDFFTRALQPGVRPLATTRLVCPVDGAISQFGNIKRDQIFQAKGKSFSSTALLAGDAAQARQFDDGLFATIYLSPRDYHRIHMPCDGRLLSMSYVPGELYSVNPATARGVDALFARNERVVCHFDSPHGPFALVLVGATIVGSMATVWHGAINPPRSADVRHWDYHDQNITLKQGEEMGRFLLGSTVVLLFPHGPLQFNADWAPGRAVRMGEAMAD
;
A
#
# COMPACT_ATOMS: atom_id res chain seq x y z
N MET A 1 -10.98 -21.80 10.97
CA MET A 1 -11.36 -20.77 11.95
C MET A 1 -12.45 -19.91 11.35
N SER A 2 -13.56 -19.65 12.04
CA SER A 2 -14.64 -18.78 11.51
C SER A 2 -14.13 -17.35 11.27
N GLU A 3 -14.56 -16.69 10.20
CA GLU A 3 -14.19 -15.29 9.90
C GLU A 3 -14.46 -14.36 11.09
N ARG A 4 -15.57 -14.59 11.81
CA ARG A 4 -15.94 -13.81 12.99
C ARG A 4 -14.93 -13.96 14.13
N LEU A 5 -14.42 -15.18 14.35
CA LEU A 5 -13.40 -15.44 15.37
C LEU A 5 -12.07 -14.80 14.99
N PHE A 6 -11.67 -14.83 13.71
CA PHE A 6 -10.47 -14.13 13.24
C PHE A 6 -10.56 -12.62 13.50
N VAL A 7 -11.69 -11.99 13.17
CA VAL A 7 -11.91 -10.55 13.41
C VAL A 7 -11.91 -10.24 14.91
N LEU A 8 -12.56 -11.06 15.73
CA LEU A 8 -12.56 -10.88 17.19
C LEU A 8 -11.13 -10.91 17.77
N LEU A 9 -10.31 -11.86 17.32
CA LEU A 9 -8.90 -11.96 17.74
C LEU A 9 -8.10 -10.71 17.36
N GLN A 10 -8.39 -10.08 16.22
CA GLN A 10 -7.73 -8.83 15.82
C GLN A 10 -7.97 -7.69 16.82
N HIS A 11 -9.12 -7.65 17.50
CA HIS A 11 -9.39 -6.65 18.53
C HIS A 11 -8.58 -6.90 19.81
N LEU A 12 -8.35 -8.16 20.18
CA LEU A 12 -7.66 -8.54 21.41
C LEU A 12 -6.13 -8.57 21.29
N LEU A 13 -5.59 -8.77 20.09
CA LEU A 13 -4.14 -8.87 19.89
C LEU A 13 -3.42 -7.56 20.22
N PRO A 14 -2.27 -7.61 20.93
CA PRO A 14 -1.39 -6.46 21.15
C PRO A 14 -0.60 -6.14 19.87
N LYS A 15 -1.32 -5.66 18.85
CA LYS A 15 -0.86 -5.49 17.47
C LYS A 15 0.45 -4.69 17.36
N LEU A 16 0.58 -3.62 18.15
CA LEU A 16 1.79 -2.78 18.15
C LEU A 16 3.01 -3.51 18.71
N LEU A 17 2.86 -4.27 19.80
CA LEU A 17 3.96 -5.05 20.38
C LEU A 17 4.44 -6.12 19.41
N ILE A 18 3.50 -6.84 18.80
CA ILE A 18 3.80 -7.85 17.77
C ILE A 18 4.52 -7.19 16.60
N THR A 19 4.03 -6.06 16.11
CA THR A 19 4.64 -5.34 14.98
C THR A 19 6.05 -4.84 15.30
N ARG A 20 6.29 -4.35 16.52
CA ARG A 20 7.63 -3.94 16.98
C ARG A 20 8.59 -5.14 17.07
N LEU A 21 8.14 -6.25 17.63
CA LEU A 21 8.93 -7.47 17.77
C LEU A 21 9.30 -8.05 16.40
N PHE A 22 8.31 -8.25 15.52
CA PHE A 22 8.57 -8.75 14.17
C PHE A 22 9.44 -7.79 13.36
N GLY A 23 9.19 -6.47 13.45
CA GLY A 23 10.03 -5.48 12.79
C GLY A 23 11.47 -5.48 13.31
N PHE A 24 11.68 -5.73 14.61
CA PHE A 24 13.02 -5.91 15.17
C PHE A 24 13.71 -7.16 14.61
N VAL A 25 13.04 -8.32 14.68
CA VAL A 25 13.55 -9.60 14.17
C VAL A 25 13.86 -9.53 12.67
N ALA A 26 12.96 -8.91 11.89
CA ALA A 26 13.07 -8.88 10.44
C ALA A 26 14.25 -8.02 9.93
N ARG A 27 14.73 -7.06 10.74
CA ARG A 27 15.93 -6.26 10.44
C ARG A 27 17.23 -6.94 10.86
N GLN A 28 17.18 -7.98 11.70
CA GLN A 28 18.39 -8.64 12.16
C GLN A 28 19.08 -9.38 11.03
N ARG A 29 20.42 -9.30 11.04
CA ARG A 29 21.30 -10.04 10.13
C ARG A 29 21.81 -11.31 10.80
N ALA A 30 20.88 -12.18 11.18
CA ALA A 30 21.13 -13.37 12.00
C ALA A 30 21.58 -14.61 11.19
N GLY A 31 22.21 -14.42 10.03
CA GLY A 31 22.78 -15.48 9.20
C GLY A 31 21.81 -16.64 8.92
N ALA A 32 22.11 -17.82 9.47
CA ALA A 32 21.34 -19.05 9.28
C ALA A 32 19.86 -18.92 9.70
N LEU A 33 19.57 -18.18 10.77
CA LEU A 33 18.19 -17.98 11.24
C LEU A 33 17.39 -17.14 10.23
N THR A 34 17.97 -16.05 9.72
CA THR A 34 17.38 -15.23 8.66
C THR A 34 17.07 -16.09 7.43
N GLN A 35 18.05 -16.90 7.01
CA GLN A 35 17.91 -17.77 5.84
C GLN A 35 16.83 -18.83 6.02
N TRP A 36 16.74 -19.42 7.22
CA TRP A 36 15.66 -20.36 7.55
C TRP A 36 14.29 -19.69 7.49
N MET A 37 14.14 -18.48 8.06
CA MET A 37 12.89 -17.72 8.02
C MET A 37 12.47 -17.38 6.59
N ILE A 38 13.40 -16.90 5.76
CA ILE A 38 13.13 -16.58 4.34
C ILE A 38 12.68 -17.83 3.59
N ARG A 39 13.41 -18.95 3.68
CA ARG A 39 13.05 -20.19 2.99
C ARG A 39 11.69 -20.72 3.44
N ARG A 40 11.41 -20.67 4.73
CA ARG A 40 10.11 -21.05 5.30
C ARG A 40 8.98 -20.17 4.75
N PHE A 41 9.22 -18.87 4.64
CA PHE A 41 8.26 -17.92 4.10
C PHE A 41 8.00 -18.17 2.60
N ILE A 42 9.06 -18.35 1.81
CA ILE A 42 8.95 -18.70 0.38
C ILE A 42 8.09 -19.95 0.20
N ALA A 43 8.37 -21.02 0.95
CA ALA A 43 7.61 -22.26 0.86
C ALA A 43 6.16 -22.11 1.35
N ARG A 44 5.91 -21.29 2.37
CA ARG A 44 4.57 -21.11 2.95
C ARG A 44 3.65 -20.25 2.11
N TYR A 45 4.19 -19.26 1.40
CA TYR A 45 3.43 -18.28 0.62
C TYR A 45 3.60 -18.44 -0.89
N ASP A 46 4.39 -19.41 -1.33
CA ASP A 46 4.69 -19.68 -2.74
C ASP A 46 5.23 -18.43 -3.45
N VAL A 47 6.29 -17.86 -2.88
CA VAL A 47 6.91 -16.64 -3.41
C VAL A 47 7.69 -16.96 -4.69
N ASN A 48 7.32 -16.33 -5.80
CA ASN A 48 8.04 -16.50 -7.06
C ASN A 48 9.42 -15.81 -7.03
N MET A 49 10.46 -16.58 -6.72
CA MET A 49 11.84 -16.10 -6.71
C MET A 49 12.46 -16.01 -8.11
N ALA A 50 11.84 -16.60 -9.14
CA ALA A 50 12.35 -16.52 -10.51
C ALA A 50 12.26 -15.10 -11.10
N GLU A 51 11.37 -14.26 -10.57
CA GLU A 51 11.22 -12.86 -10.97
C GLU A 51 12.06 -11.89 -10.11
N ALA A 52 12.56 -12.32 -8.94
CA ALA A 52 13.38 -11.49 -8.08
C ALA A 52 14.73 -11.17 -8.73
N ALA A 53 15.24 -9.95 -8.53
CA ALA A 53 16.57 -9.55 -8.98
C ALA A 53 17.66 -10.45 -8.38
N ALA A 54 17.55 -10.73 -7.08
CA ALA A 54 18.38 -11.71 -6.38
C ALA A 54 17.59 -13.01 -6.18
N ARG A 55 17.71 -13.95 -7.12
CA ARG A 55 16.93 -15.20 -7.10
C ARG A 55 17.23 -16.11 -5.92
N GLN A 56 18.46 -16.07 -5.41
CA GLN A 56 18.89 -16.94 -4.32
C GLN A 56 18.52 -16.34 -2.96
N PRO A 57 17.78 -17.06 -2.09
CA PRO A 57 17.47 -16.59 -0.74
C PRO A 57 18.70 -16.17 0.08
N GLY A 58 19.83 -16.84 -0.17
CA GLY A 58 21.14 -16.57 0.44
C GLY A 58 21.66 -15.14 0.23
N ALA A 59 21.18 -14.44 -0.79
CA ALA A 59 21.63 -13.09 -1.12
C ALA A 59 21.06 -11.99 -0.20
N TYR A 60 20.03 -12.31 0.59
CA TYR A 60 19.38 -11.35 1.48
C TYR A 60 19.97 -11.40 2.89
N ALA A 61 20.47 -10.26 3.38
CA ALA A 61 21.11 -10.17 4.69
C ALA A 61 20.09 -10.19 5.85
N SER A 62 18.87 -9.72 5.61
CA SER A 62 17.77 -9.69 6.58
C SER A 62 16.44 -10.11 5.94
N PHE A 63 15.42 -10.41 6.75
CA PHE A 63 14.09 -10.72 6.23
C PHE A 63 13.48 -9.49 5.55
N ASN A 64 13.71 -8.28 6.07
CA ASN A 64 13.27 -7.04 5.43
C ASN A 64 13.89 -6.85 4.03
N ASP A 65 15.17 -7.21 3.85
CA ASP A 65 15.83 -7.12 2.53
C ASP A 65 15.15 -8.07 1.52
N PHE A 66 14.80 -9.28 1.95
CA PHE A 66 14.02 -10.23 1.16
C PHE A 66 12.60 -9.73 0.88
N PHE A 67 11.93 -9.19 1.90
CA PHE A 67 10.55 -8.75 1.78
C PHE A 67 10.41 -7.56 0.81
N THR A 68 11.38 -6.66 0.85
CA THR A 68 11.49 -5.49 -0.05
C THR A 68 12.35 -5.78 -1.29
N ARG A 69 12.52 -7.06 -1.66
CA ARG A 69 13.29 -7.47 -2.83
C ARG A 69 12.90 -6.68 -4.08
N ALA A 70 13.90 -6.30 -4.88
CA ALA A 70 13.66 -5.80 -6.22
C ALA A 70 13.28 -6.95 -7.16
N LEU A 71 12.51 -6.63 -8.20
CA LEU A 71 12.28 -7.52 -9.33
C LEU A 71 13.35 -7.32 -10.41
N GLN A 72 13.52 -8.32 -11.28
CA GLN A 72 14.38 -8.20 -12.46
C GLN A 72 13.90 -7.09 -13.38
N PRO A 73 14.81 -6.35 -14.05
CA PRO A 73 14.42 -5.43 -15.10
C PRO A 73 13.55 -6.12 -16.17
N GLY A 74 12.49 -5.46 -16.62
CA GLY A 74 11.64 -5.94 -17.72
C GLY A 74 10.57 -6.97 -17.35
N VAL A 75 10.53 -7.52 -16.12
CA VAL A 75 9.48 -8.49 -15.72
C VAL A 75 8.14 -7.84 -15.38
N ARG A 76 8.09 -6.51 -15.41
CA ARG A 76 6.89 -5.66 -15.23
C ARG A 76 6.88 -4.59 -16.33
N PRO A 77 6.56 -4.95 -17.58
CA PRO A 77 6.42 -3.96 -18.65
C PRO A 77 5.24 -3.02 -18.33
N LEU A 78 5.38 -1.75 -18.68
CA LEU A 78 4.32 -0.77 -18.51
C LEU A 78 3.35 -0.86 -19.69
N ALA A 79 2.05 -0.95 -19.39
CA ALA A 79 1.01 -0.84 -20.40
C ALA A 79 0.94 0.59 -20.95
N THR A 80 0.58 0.73 -22.23
CA THR A 80 0.35 2.03 -22.85
C THR A 80 -1.04 2.53 -22.48
N THR A 81 -1.14 3.23 -21.35
CA THR A 81 -2.38 3.75 -20.78
C THR A 81 -2.08 4.98 -19.92
N ARG A 82 -3.06 5.83 -19.64
CA ARG A 82 -2.90 7.00 -18.77
C ARG A 82 -2.47 6.60 -17.37
N LEU A 83 -3.11 5.58 -16.78
CA LEU A 83 -2.79 5.10 -15.44
C LEU A 83 -2.45 3.60 -15.45
N VAL A 84 -1.27 3.25 -14.94
CA VAL A 84 -0.88 1.85 -14.68
C VAL A 84 -1.11 1.46 -13.23
N CYS A 85 -1.28 0.16 -12.98
CA CYS A 85 -1.37 -0.38 -11.64
C CYS A 85 -0.04 -0.14 -10.88
N PRO A 86 -0.07 0.43 -9.67
CA PRO A 86 1.14 0.82 -8.95
C PRO A 86 1.82 -0.35 -8.21
N VAL A 87 1.15 -1.49 -8.06
CA VAL A 87 1.60 -2.60 -7.20
C VAL A 87 1.24 -3.96 -7.81
N ASP A 88 1.92 -5.01 -7.34
CA ASP A 88 1.43 -6.38 -7.46
C ASP A 88 0.44 -6.67 -6.33
N GLY A 89 -0.70 -7.27 -6.61
CA GLY A 89 -1.66 -7.63 -5.57
C GLY A 89 -3.00 -8.11 -6.11
N ALA A 90 -4.05 -7.87 -5.34
CA ALA A 90 -5.43 -8.12 -5.73
C ALA A 90 -6.30 -6.90 -5.48
N ILE A 91 -7.18 -6.59 -6.43
CA ILE A 91 -8.13 -5.48 -6.30
C ILE A 91 -9.07 -5.80 -5.14
N SER A 92 -9.05 -5.00 -4.07
CA SER A 92 -10.01 -5.13 -2.97
C SER A 92 -11.36 -4.58 -3.40
N GLN A 93 -11.38 -3.31 -3.81
CA GLN A 93 -12.53 -2.58 -4.36
C GLN A 93 -12.01 -1.43 -5.23
N PHE A 94 -12.83 -0.97 -6.15
CA PHE A 94 -12.56 0.20 -6.99
C PHE A 94 -13.89 0.78 -7.49
N GLY A 95 -13.85 1.97 -8.07
CA GLY A 95 -14.99 2.61 -8.71
C GLY A 95 -15.13 4.07 -8.30
N ASN A 96 -16.36 4.57 -8.34
CA ASN A 96 -16.63 5.97 -8.03
C ASN A 96 -16.75 6.18 -6.52
N ILE A 97 -16.14 7.26 -6.04
CA ILE A 97 -16.42 7.85 -4.74
C ILE A 97 -17.81 8.48 -4.84
N LYS A 98 -18.65 8.39 -3.80
CA LYS A 98 -19.99 9.00 -3.79
C LYS A 98 -20.01 10.15 -2.79
N ARG A 99 -20.00 11.39 -3.28
CA ARG A 99 -19.57 12.56 -2.50
C ARG A 99 -18.20 12.28 -1.91
N ASP A 100 -18.07 12.13 -0.60
CA ASP A 100 -16.82 11.78 0.08
C ASP A 100 -16.72 10.28 0.43
N GLN A 101 -17.72 9.45 0.10
CA GLN A 101 -17.81 8.07 0.58
C GLN A 101 -17.12 7.07 -0.36
N ILE A 102 -16.12 6.37 0.18
CA ILE A 102 -15.35 5.31 -0.48
C ILE A 102 -15.85 3.94 -0.01
N PHE A 103 -16.19 3.05 -0.94
CA PHE A 103 -16.69 1.72 -0.61
C PHE A 103 -15.56 0.77 -0.19
N GLN A 104 -15.76 0.06 0.94
CA GLN A 104 -14.78 -0.87 1.51
C GLN A 104 -15.11 -2.33 1.21
N ALA A 105 -16.25 -2.83 1.70
CA ALA A 105 -16.82 -4.16 1.44
C ALA A 105 -18.08 -4.38 2.29
N LYS A 106 -18.97 -5.31 1.88
CA LYS A 106 -20.17 -5.74 2.66
C LYS A 106 -20.96 -4.56 3.28
N GLY A 107 -21.27 -3.54 2.47
CA GLY A 107 -22.04 -2.36 2.92
C GLY A 107 -21.28 -1.38 3.83
N LYS A 108 -19.96 -1.57 4.00
CA LYS A 108 -19.10 -0.65 4.75
C LYS A 108 -18.44 0.33 3.80
N SER A 109 -18.41 1.58 4.21
CA SER A 109 -17.72 2.68 3.55
C SER A 109 -16.96 3.51 4.57
N PHE A 110 -16.06 4.38 4.10
CA PHE A 110 -15.36 5.38 4.89
C PHE A 110 -15.21 6.66 4.07
N SER A 111 -15.03 7.81 4.74
CA SER A 111 -14.86 9.07 4.01
C SER A 111 -13.44 9.29 3.51
N SER A 112 -13.30 9.96 2.38
CA SER A 112 -12.03 10.50 1.86
C SER A 112 -11.39 11.43 2.90
N THR A 113 -12.18 12.27 3.58
CA THR A 113 -11.71 13.13 4.69
C THR A 113 -11.06 12.30 5.80
N ALA A 114 -11.69 11.21 6.24
CA ALA A 114 -11.11 10.35 7.26
C ALA A 114 -9.83 9.66 6.75
N LEU A 115 -9.79 9.23 5.48
CA LEU A 115 -8.59 8.64 4.89
C LEU A 115 -7.43 9.65 4.81
N LEU A 116 -7.69 10.90 4.43
CA LEU A 116 -6.70 11.94 4.17
C LEU A 116 -6.40 12.80 5.39
N ALA A 117 -6.12 12.14 6.53
CA ALA A 117 -5.70 12.78 7.78
C ALA A 117 -6.68 13.81 8.38
N GLY A 118 -7.95 13.83 7.96
CA GLY A 118 -8.94 14.83 8.40
C GLY A 118 -8.91 16.14 7.61
N ASP A 119 -8.11 16.24 6.54
CA ASP A 119 -8.05 17.42 5.69
C ASP A 119 -9.27 17.45 4.74
N ALA A 120 -10.35 18.09 5.21
CA ALA A 120 -11.58 18.22 4.43
C ALA A 120 -11.40 19.08 3.16
N ALA A 121 -10.48 20.05 3.15
CA ALA A 121 -10.27 20.91 1.99
C ALA A 121 -9.58 20.13 0.87
N GLN A 122 -8.56 19.33 1.23
CA GLN A 122 -7.88 18.45 0.29
C GLN A 122 -8.76 17.28 -0.16
N ALA A 123 -9.57 16.72 0.74
CA ALA A 123 -10.46 15.60 0.42
C ALA A 123 -11.55 15.94 -0.60
N ARG A 124 -12.09 17.17 -0.57
CA ARG A 124 -13.10 17.65 -1.54
C ARG A 124 -12.65 17.59 -2.99
N GLN A 125 -11.34 17.61 -3.26
CA GLN A 125 -10.81 17.47 -4.61
C GLN A 125 -11.13 16.10 -5.23
N PHE A 126 -11.44 15.11 -4.39
CA PHE A 126 -11.77 13.74 -4.80
C PHE A 126 -13.26 13.44 -4.67
N ASP A 127 -14.09 14.43 -4.34
CA ASP A 127 -15.54 14.21 -4.25
C ASP A 127 -16.08 13.79 -5.63
N ASP A 128 -16.90 12.73 -5.62
CA ASP A 128 -17.44 12.10 -6.83
C ASP A 128 -16.37 11.62 -7.85
N GLY A 129 -15.12 11.49 -7.41
CA GLY A 129 -14.00 11.01 -8.20
C GLY A 129 -13.88 9.49 -8.26
N LEU A 130 -12.68 9.00 -8.58
CA LEU A 130 -12.37 7.58 -8.65
C LEU A 130 -11.52 7.12 -7.46
N PHE A 131 -11.73 5.89 -7.02
CA PHE A 131 -10.84 5.22 -6.08
C PHE A 131 -10.47 3.82 -6.53
N ALA A 132 -9.27 3.38 -6.14
CA ALA A 132 -8.84 1.99 -6.23
C ALA A 132 -8.17 1.59 -4.91
N THR A 133 -8.61 0.46 -4.34
CA THR A 133 -7.98 -0.15 -3.17
C THR A 133 -7.38 -1.49 -3.58
N ILE A 134 -6.06 -1.64 -3.45
CA ILE A 134 -5.34 -2.84 -3.89
C ILE A 134 -4.61 -3.44 -2.70
N TYR A 135 -4.90 -4.70 -2.41
CA TYR A 135 -4.32 -5.48 -1.33
C TYR A 135 -3.07 -6.22 -1.82
N LEU A 136 -1.95 -6.04 -1.12
CA LEU A 136 -0.70 -6.76 -1.36
C LEU A 136 -0.64 -7.92 -0.35
N SER A 137 -0.76 -9.14 -0.86
CA SER A 137 -0.65 -10.34 -0.05
C SER A 137 0.82 -10.66 0.27
N PRO A 138 1.11 -11.46 1.31
CA PRO A 138 2.49 -11.71 1.74
C PRO A 138 3.43 -12.24 0.65
N ARG A 139 2.91 -12.87 -0.41
CA ARG A 139 3.74 -13.40 -1.51
C ARG A 139 4.17 -12.35 -2.53
N ASP A 140 3.42 -11.25 -2.60
CA ASP A 140 3.52 -10.29 -3.70
C ASP A 140 4.82 -9.45 -3.59
N TYR A 141 5.05 -8.62 -4.60
CA TYR A 141 6.09 -7.61 -4.59
C TYR A 141 5.61 -6.37 -3.83
N HIS A 142 6.39 -5.92 -2.84
CA HIS A 142 5.94 -4.94 -1.84
C HIS A 142 6.54 -3.54 -2.01
N ARG A 143 7.03 -3.23 -3.21
CA ARG A 143 7.31 -1.84 -3.58
C ARG A 143 6.17 -1.31 -4.44
N ILE A 144 6.02 0.00 -4.36
CA ILE A 144 4.92 0.77 -4.89
C ILE A 144 5.51 1.71 -5.91
N HIS A 145 4.84 1.78 -7.05
CA HIS A 145 5.28 2.54 -8.20
C HIS A 145 4.25 3.62 -8.51
N MET A 146 4.68 4.64 -9.25
CA MET A 146 3.81 5.72 -9.68
C MET A 146 2.84 5.22 -10.76
N PRO A 147 1.52 5.48 -10.62
CA PRO A 147 0.54 5.10 -11.63
C PRO A 147 0.63 5.95 -12.91
N CYS A 148 1.16 7.16 -12.80
CA CYS A 148 1.41 8.09 -13.91
C CYS A 148 2.55 9.04 -13.51
N ASP A 149 2.99 9.90 -14.43
CA ASP A 149 3.90 10.99 -14.12
C ASP A 149 3.31 11.87 -13.02
N GLY A 150 4.09 12.18 -11.98
CA GLY A 150 3.61 12.99 -10.86
C GLY A 150 4.69 13.83 -10.20
N ARG A 151 4.32 15.04 -9.77
CA ARG A 151 5.12 15.90 -8.90
C ARG A 151 4.60 15.81 -7.47
N LEU A 152 5.46 15.47 -6.52
CA LEU A 152 5.08 15.39 -5.10
C LEU A 152 4.77 16.79 -4.57
N LEU A 153 3.63 16.91 -3.88
CA LEU A 153 3.17 18.16 -3.24
C LEU A 153 3.35 18.12 -1.73
N SER A 154 2.86 17.05 -1.11
CA SER A 154 2.91 16.89 0.34
C SER A 154 2.82 15.42 0.75
N MET A 155 3.22 15.15 1.98
CA MET A 155 3.11 13.84 2.60
C MET A 155 2.62 14.01 4.04
N SER A 156 1.70 13.14 4.48
CA SER A 156 1.22 13.11 5.85
C SER A 156 1.35 11.70 6.42
N TYR A 157 2.05 11.54 7.53
CA TYR A 157 1.97 10.33 8.35
C TYR A 157 0.78 10.49 9.31
N VAL A 158 -0.10 9.50 9.31
CA VAL A 158 -1.28 9.46 10.17
C VAL A 158 -1.16 8.28 11.13
N PRO A 159 -1.06 8.53 12.46
CA PRO A 159 -1.07 7.46 13.45
C PRO A 159 -2.43 6.75 13.42
N GLY A 160 -2.42 5.47 13.77
CA GLY A 160 -3.64 4.68 13.78
C GLY A 160 -3.43 3.27 14.31
N GLU A 161 -4.49 2.49 14.17
CA GLU A 161 -4.49 1.07 14.52
C GLU A 161 -3.65 0.26 13.53
N LEU A 162 -3.44 -1.02 13.83
CA LEU A 162 -2.70 -1.94 12.96
C LEU A 162 -3.52 -3.20 12.72
N TYR A 163 -4.79 -3.06 12.32
CA TYR A 163 -5.60 -4.22 11.94
C TYR A 163 -5.01 -4.89 10.70
N SER A 164 -5.15 -6.21 10.57
CA SER A 164 -4.87 -6.88 9.29
C SER A 164 -5.79 -6.31 8.20
N VAL A 165 -5.31 -6.29 6.96
CA VAL A 165 -6.04 -5.74 5.79
C VAL A 165 -6.49 -6.81 4.80
N ASN A 166 -6.56 -8.06 5.25
CA ASN A 166 -7.04 -9.15 4.42
C ASN A 166 -8.55 -9.05 4.11
N PRO A 167 -9.07 -9.82 3.13
CA PRO A 167 -10.48 -9.72 2.76
C PRO A 167 -11.47 -9.96 3.91
N ALA A 168 -11.12 -10.77 4.91
CA ALA A 168 -12.00 -11.02 6.05
C ALA A 168 -12.13 -9.79 6.96
N THR A 169 -11.04 -9.07 7.24
CA THR A 169 -11.09 -7.84 8.03
C THR A 169 -11.68 -6.67 7.26
N ALA A 170 -11.41 -6.55 5.96
CA ALA A 170 -12.05 -5.54 5.11
C ALA A 170 -13.58 -5.67 5.11
N ARG A 171 -14.10 -6.89 5.27
CA ARG A 171 -15.54 -7.17 5.41
C ARG A 171 -16.09 -6.97 6.81
N GLY A 172 -15.24 -7.09 7.84
CA GLY A 172 -15.66 -7.17 9.24
C GLY A 172 -15.43 -5.90 10.05
N VAL A 173 -14.40 -5.11 9.73
CA VAL A 173 -13.97 -3.93 10.50
C VAL A 173 -14.46 -2.65 9.82
N ASP A 174 -15.14 -1.79 10.56
CA ASP A 174 -15.61 -0.50 10.04
C ASP A 174 -14.45 0.46 9.81
N ALA A 175 -14.48 1.17 8.68
CA ALA A 175 -13.51 2.18 8.27
C ALA A 175 -12.04 1.73 8.40
N LEU A 176 -11.76 0.47 8.08
CA LEU A 176 -10.48 -0.20 8.29
C LEU A 176 -9.30 0.64 7.79
N PHE A 177 -9.36 1.12 6.56
CA PHE A 177 -8.27 1.84 5.93
C PHE A 177 -8.07 3.26 6.48
N ALA A 178 -9.14 3.91 6.94
CA ALA A 178 -9.08 5.21 7.60
C ALA A 178 -8.70 5.13 9.10
N ARG A 179 -8.79 3.94 9.71
CA ARG A 179 -8.40 3.70 11.10
C ARG A 179 -6.95 3.25 11.25
N ASN A 180 -6.42 2.56 10.26
CA ASN A 180 -5.06 2.05 10.33
C ASN A 180 -4.01 3.16 10.18
N GLU A 181 -2.84 2.94 10.80
CA GLU A 181 -1.61 3.70 10.56
C GLU A 181 -1.34 3.77 9.06
N ARG A 182 -1.09 4.97 8.54
CA ARG A 182 -0.93 5.18 7.09
C ARG A 182 -0.07 6.37 6.76
N VAL A 183 0.42 6.39 5.53
CA VAL A 183 1.09 7.54 4.91
C VAL A 183 0.27 7.97 3.71
N VAL A 184 -0.08 9.24 3.67
CA VAL A 184 -0.82 9.86 2.56
C VAL A 184 0.19 10.68 1.75
N CYS A 185 0.28 10.43 0.45
CA CYS A 185 1.11 11.21 -0.46
C CYS A 185 0.23 11.89 -1.50
N HIS A 186 0.38 13.21 -1.67
CA HIS A 186 -0.33 14.00 -2.67
C HIS A 186 0.58 14.38 -3.81
N PHE A 187 0.07 14.21 -5.03
CA PHE A 187 0.79 14.48 -6.25
C PHE A 187 -0.04 15.35 -7.18
N ASP A 188 0.64 16.15 -7.98
CA ASP A 188 0.10 16.79 -9.17
C ASP A 188 0.49 15.98 -10.40
N SER A 189 -0.40 15.84 -11.38
CA SER A 189 -0.17 15.00 -12.57
C SER A 189 -0.81 15.60 -13.83
N PRO A 190 -0.43 15.14 -15.03
CA PRO A 190 -1.12 15.52 -16.28
C PRO A 190 -2.62 15.18 -16.30
N HIS A 191 -3.10 14.34 -15.38
CA HIS A 191 -4.50 13.91 -15.27
C HIS A 191 -5.22 14.54 -14.08
N GLY A 192 -4.64 15.58 -13.46
CA GLY A 192 -5.13 16.23 -12.26
C GLY A 192 -4.43 15.76 -10.98
N PRO A 193 -4.75 16.34 -9.81
CA PRO A 193 -4.17 15.93 -8.55
C PRO A 193 -4.56 14.48 -8.22
N PHE A 194 -3.71 13.73 -7.53
CA PHE A 194 -4.08 12.42 -7.00
C PHE A 194 -3.47 12.17 -5.63
N ALA A 195 -4.13 11.33 -4.84
CA ALA A 195 -3.61 10.84 -3.59
C ALA A 195 -3.23 9.37 -3.71
N LEU A 196 -2.06 8.99 -3.21
CA LEU A 196 -1.64 7.62 -3.05
C LEU A 196 -1.37 7.37 -1.57
N VAL A 197 -2.17 6.48 -0.98
CA VAL A 197 -2.17 6.21 0.46
C VAL A 197 -1.61 4.82 0.71
N LEU A 198 -0.52 4.76 1.48
CA LEU A 198 0.07 3.54 1.98
C LEU A 198 -0.60 3.20 3.31
N VAL A 199 -1.33 2.08 3.39
CA VAL A 199 -2.00 1.66 4.62
C VAL A 199 -1.26 0.50 5.25
N GLY A 200 -0.77 0.71 6.47
CA GLY A 200 -0.11 -0.31 7.28
C GLY A 200 -1.10 -1.34 7.83
N ALA A 201 -0.58 -2.49 8.25
CA ALA A 201 -1.33 -3.59 8.85
C ALA A 201 -0.55 -4.22 10.02
N THR A 202 -1.16 -5.17 10.73
CA THR A 202 -0.45 -5.95 11.77
C THR A 202 0.80 -6.60 11.18
N ILE A 203 1.93 -6.59 11.89
CA ILE A 203 3.26 -7.06 11.43
C ILE A 203 3.88 -6.11 10.39
N VAL A 204 3.08 -5.25 9.77
CA VAL A 204 3.45 -4.39 8.66
C VAL A 204 2.95 -2.95 8.82
N GLY A 205 3.41 -2.28 9.84
CA GLY A 205 3.16 -0.84 9.87
C GLY A 205 4.19 -0.05 9.08
N SER A 206 5.40 -0.60 8.83
CA SER A 206 6.54 0.22 8.41
C SER A 206 6.56 0.55 6.93
N MET A 207 6.64 1.84 6.64
CA MET A 207 6.60 2.42 5.30
C MET A 207 7.83 3.27 5.05
N ALA A 208 8.27 3.30 3.81
CA ALA A 208 9.33 4.17 3.34
C ALA A 208 8.99 4.72 1.94
N THR A 209 9.43 5.94 1.66
CA THR A 209 9.35 6.55 0.32
C THR A 209 10.75 6.79 -0.22
N VAL A 210 10.88 6.90 -1.54
CA VAL A 210 12.20 7.08 -2.17
C VAL A 210 12.84 8.44 -1.85
N TRP A 211 12.03 9.45 -1.51
CA TRP A 211 12.49 10.79 -1.16
C TRP A 211 12.72 11.01 0.34
N HIS A 212 11.94 10.35 1.22
CA HIS A 212 12.04 10.55 2.67
C HIS A 212 12.80 9.43 3.38
N GLY A 213 12.95 8.26 2.75
CA GLY A 213 13.43 7.06 3.42
C GLY A 213 12.38 6.50 4.37
N ALA A 214 12.80 5.93 5.50
CA ALA A 214 11.90 5.32 6.47
C ALA A 214 11.07 6.39 7.21
N ILE A 215 9.75 6.28 7.13
CA ILE A 215 8.81 7.21 7.78
C ILE A 215 8.45 6.71 9.17
N ASN A 216 8.23 5.40 9.30
CA ASN A 216 7.95 4.74 10.57
C ASN A 216 8.61 3.34 10.60
N PRO A 217 9.40 3.00 11.62
CA PRO A 217 9.69 3.73 12.86
C PRO A 217 10.67 4.91 12.69
N PRO A 218 10.70 5.86 13.65
CA PRO A 218 9.87 5.91 14.86
C PRO A 218 8.40 6.22 14.57
N ARG A 219 7.48 5.65 15.36
CA ARG A 219 6.04 5.94 15.24
C ARG A 219 5.72 7.18 16.06
N SER A 220 5.10 8.16 15.43
CA SER A 220 4.56 9.35 16.10
C SER A 220 3.17 9.06 16.66
N ALA A 221 2.81 9.67 17.79
CA ALA A 221 1.45 9.68 18.32
C ALA A 221 0.57 10.72 17.63
N ASP A 222 1.21 11.75 17.05
CA ASP A 222 0.56 12.83 16.32
C ASP A 222 0.70 12.66 14.81
N VAL A 223 -0.24 13.24 14.06
CA VAL A 223 -0.11 13.43 12.61
C VAL A 223 1.14 14.25 12.33
N ARG A 224 1.95 13.81 11.37
CA ARG A 224 3.09 14.58 10.87
C ARG A 224 2.87 14.95 9.43
N HIS A 225 3.12 16.20 9.10
CA HIS A 225 2.97 16.73 7.75
C HIS A 225 4.31 17.21 7.22
N TRP A 226 4.56 16.96 5.94
CA TRP A 226 5.70 17.46 5.20
C TRP A 226 5.20 18.13 3.93
N ASP A 227 5.61 19.38 3.75
CA ASP A 227 5.37 20.17 2.54
C ASP A 227 6.57 20.02 1.59
N TYR A 228 6.28 19.69 0.33
CA TYR A 228 7.26 19.52 -0.74
C TYR A 228 7.03 20.47 -1.92
N HIS A 229 6.15 21.47 -1.82
CA HIS A 229 5.86 22.39 -2.95
C HIS A 229 7.12 23.10 -3.47
N ASP A 230 8.03 23.46 -2.56
CA ASP A 230 9.31 24.12 -2.88
C ASP A 230 10.40 23.14 -3.35
N GLN A 231 10.12 21.83 -3.32
CA GLN A 231 11.04 20.78 -3.76
C GLN A 231 10.53 20.22 -5.09
N ASN A 232 11.32 20.32 -6.17
CA ASN A 232 10.93 19.81 -7.48
C ASN A 232 11.08 18.28 -7.58
N ILE A 233 10.43 17.53 -6.69
CA ILE A 233 10.44 16.08 -6.65
C ILE A 233 9.42 15.56 -7.67
N THR A 234 9.91 15.06 -8.80
CA THR A 234 9.11 14.48 -9.87
C THR A 234 9.46 13.02 -10.06
N LEU A 235 8.44 12.20 -10.29
CA LEU A 235 8.57 10.78 -10.54
C LEU A 235 7.77 10.42 -11.80
N LYS A 236 8.37 9.59 -12.66
CA LYS A 236 7.75 9.11 -13.92
C LYS A 236 6.81 7.94 -13.68
N GLN A 237 5.87 7.74 -14.59
CA GLN A 237 5.02 6.54 -14.60
C GLN A 237 5.88 5.27 -14.48
N GLY A 238 5.54 4.41 -13.53
CA GLY A 238 6.26 3.17 -13.26
C GLY A 238 7.54 3.34 -12.42
N GLU A 239 7.98 4.55 -12.07
CA GLU A 239 9.07 4.72 -11.12
C GLU A 239 8.64 4.34 -9.70
N GLU A 240 9.57 3.79 -8.93
CA GLU A 240 9.30 3.43 -7.54
C GLU A 240 9.07 4.70 -6.71
N MET A 241 7.96 4.76 -5.97
CA MET A 241 7.63 5.88 -5.08
C MET A 241 7.82 5.52 -3.61
N GLY A 242 7.62 4.26 -3.26
CA GLY A 242 7.72 3.80 -1.88
C GLY A 242 7.63 2.30 -1.74
N ARG A 243 7.66 1.82 -0.51
CA ARG A 243 7.61 0.39 -0.20
C ARG A 243 7.13 0.14 1.20
N PHE A 244 6.56 -1.04 1.38
CA PHE A 244 6.26 -1.57 2.69
C PHE A 244 7.38 -2.48 3.12
N LEU A 245 7.86 -2.30 4.34
CA LEU A 245 8.92 -3.17 4.84
C LEU A 245 8.39 -4.60 5.11
N LEU A 246 7.06 -4.83 5.19
CA LEU A 246 6.48 -6.14 5.60
C LEU A 246 5.02 -6.55 5.14
N GLY A 247 4.26 -5.96 4.17
CA GLY A 247 2.88 -6.39 3.70
C GLY A 247 1.67 -5.41 3.88
N SER A 248 0.77 -5.17 2.92
CA SER A 248 -0.05 -3.93 3.05
C SER A 248 -1.19 -3.71 2.05
N THR A 249 -1.77 -2.51 2.05
CA THR A 249 -2.78 -2.05 1.08
C THR A 249 -2.41 -0.66 0.58
N VAL A 250 -2.67 -0.40 -0.70
CA VAL A 250 -2.66 0.95 -1.26
C VAL A 250 -4.07 1.40 -1.56
N VAL A 251 -4.38 2.67 -1.27
CA VAL A 251 -5.61 3.33 -1.70
C VAL A 251 -5.23 4.51 -2.57
N LEU A 252 -5.75 4.55 -3.79
CA LEU A 252 -5.58 5.67 -4.71
C LEU A 252 -6.89 6.45 -4.82
N LEU A 253 -6.79 7.78 -4.85
CA LEU A 253 -7.90 8.68 -5.13
C LEU A 253 -7.54 9.59 -6.30
N PHE A 254 -8.46 9.73 -7.24
CA PHE A 254 -8.37 10.62 -8.39
C PHE A 254 -9.64 11.48 -8.45
N PRO A 255 -9.56 12.73 -8.95
CA PRO A 255 -10.71 13.62 -9.07
C PRO A 255 -11.72 13.06 -10.08
N HIS A 256 -12.94 13.62 -10.03
CA HIS A 256 -13.90 13.40 -11.09
C HIS A 256 -13.33 13.88 -12.43
N GLY A 257 -13.44 13.06 -13.47
CA GLY A 257 -12.81 13.35 -14.76
C GLY A 257 -13.11 12.28 -15.80
N PRO A 258 -12.41 12.34 -16.96
CA PRO A 258 -12.67 11.44 -18.08
C PRO A 258 -12.14 10.02 -17.88
N LEU A 259 -11.31 9.80 -16.86
CA LEU A 259 -10.70 8.51 -16.56
C LEU A 259 -11.79 7.46 -16.28
N GLN A 260 -11.58 6.25 -16.79
CA GLN A 260 -12.39 5.08 -16.52
C GLN A 260 -11.50 3.90 -16.22
N PHE A 261 -11.85 3.12 -15.20
CA PHE A 261 -11.12 1.90 -14.91
C PHE A 261 -11.24 0.91 -16.07
N ASN A 262 -10.18 0.14 -16.26
CA ASN A 262 -10.16 -0.97 -17.21
C ASN A 262 -11.38 -1.88 -16.99
N ALA A 263 -12.12 -2.17 -18.06
CA ALA A 263 -13.36 -2.94 -18.03
C ALA A 263 -13.19 -4.37 -17.46
N ASP A 264 -11.97 -4.91 -17.52
CA ASP A 264 -11.65 -6.24 -16.98
C ASP A 264 -11.39 -6.23 -15.46
N TRP A 265 -11.33 -5.05 -14.82
CA TRP A 265 -11.15 -4.98 -13.38
C TRP A 265 -12.38 -5.49 -12.64
N ALA A 266 -12.15 -6.29 -11.60
CA ALA A 266 -13.19 -6.82 -10.73
C ALA A 266 -12.63 -7.02 -9.31
N PRO A 267 -13.44 -6.89 -8.25
CA PRO A 267 -12.99 -7.22 -6.90
C PRO A 267 -12.46 -8.67 -6.82
N GLY A 268 -11.29 -8.84 -6.22
CA GLY A 268 -10.58 -10.11 -6.08
C GLY A 268 -9.68 -10.47 -7.26
N ARG A 269 -9.77 -9.77 -8.41
CA ARG A 269 -8.87 -9.99 -9.55
C ARG A 269 -7.43 -9.62 -9.16
N ALA A 270 -6.50 -10.51 -9.49
CA ALA A 270 -5.08 -10.24 -9.35
C ALA A 270 -4.62 -9.19 -10.37
N VAL A 271 -3.72 -8.32 -9.95
CA VAL A 271 -3.10 -7.28 -10.77
C VAL A 271 -1.60 -7.28 -10.54
N ARG A 272 -0.85 -6.82 -11.55
CA ARG A 272 0.60 -6.63 -11.46
C ARG A 272 0.95 -5.17 -11.67
N MET A 273 2.06 -4.75 -11.08
CA MET A 273 2.63 -3.43 -11.32
C MET A 273 2.86 -3.25 -12.83
N GLY A 274 2.43 -2.11 -13.37
CA GLY A 274 2.55 -1.77 -14.79
C GLY A 274 1.36 -2.20 -15.66
N GLU A 275 0.44 -3.05 -15.17
CA GLU A 275 -0.77 -3.40 -15.93
C GLU A 275 -1.70 -2.19 -16.10
N ALA A 276 -2.53 -2.21 -17.15
CA ALA A 276 -3.46 -1.13 -17.39
C ALA A 276 -4.51 -1.00 -16.27
N MET A 277 -4.57 0.19 -15.64
CA MET A 277 -5.51 0.51 -14.58
C MET A 277 -6.68 1.35 -15.09
N ALA A 278 -6.41 2.48 -15.76
CA ALA A 278 -7.46 3.38 -16.24
C ALA A 278 -6.99 4.27 -17.39
N ASP A 279 -7.91 4.59 -18.29
CA ASP A 279 -7.75 5.54 -19.41
C ASP A 279 -8.90 6.55 -19.47
#